data_AF-K7YSS8-F1
#
_entry.id   AF-K7YSS8-F1
#
_cell.length_a   1.000
_cell.length_b   1.000
_cell.length_c   1.000
_cell.angle_alpha   90.00
_cell.angle_beta   90.00
_cell.angle_gamma   90.00
#
_symmetry.space_group_name_H-M   'P 1'
#
loop_
_entity.id
_entity.type
_entity.pdbx_description
1 polymer ?
#
loop_
_entity_poly.entity_id
_entity_poly.type
_entity_poly.pdbx_seq_one_letter_code
_entity_poly.pdbx_strand_id
1 'polypeptide(L)'
;MKRRLIATVLATLAMMQNAQADIISDLPGFDDAGTGTAFPPPPPEAGSDTQTVQRQYTGEVQVREVSRKTDGEIRKITLAEALTLQNMEIKARNARVKIHEVTLILANGQRSDVRELRNAAVLDIGGTASSGNLNLNQKVAAIEIRAESYGGISELSVRAVSDLGVPRMTAQAPAVATPVAPTAPPAPGRAEESATVRVADKVLFNNGNNYVGTVKEIFMNGKARVSFPGYSQDSILDVKDLARSVNCQGTHCVGDRVLFDNGNQYVGVISLVFSNGVRQVKFPGYSEPSYLKGQDLQKSVQCVGAVCAGERIIYNNGSNYYAGTIREAFVNGTVSIKFDGYSELSFIDQKKLMKNQACGKNICVDDRVMYNNGSGVFGGQVKEIYTDGSAKVRFDGYSEVSYIHTSRLVKATSSVQGLSNGTRVLFYNGSGHFIGTVRETFADGTASVRFDGYSDLSFIDVKRLGLQTDCKKNICTGNRVILNGQHPGTVRAVYTNGYALVKYDGYSEMSFTDISKLSR
;
A
#
# COMPACT_ATOMS: atom_id res chain seq x y z
N MET A 1 53.54 -11.13 -20.83
CA MET A 1 54.05 -11.61 -19.53
C MET A 1 53.38 -10.85 -18.39
N LYS A 2 52.93 -11.57 -17.34
CA LYS A 2 52.40 -11.12 -16.03
C LYS A 2 51.05 -10.37 -16.10
N ARG A 3 49.86 -10.88 -15.74
CA ARG A 3 49.38 -11.73 -14.60
C ARG A 3 49.77 -11.20 -13.21
N ARG A 4 48.79 -10.64 -12.50
CA ARG A 4 48.36 -10.95 -11.11
C ARG A 4 47.18 -10.01 -10.72
N LEU A 5 45.97 -10.49 -10.44
CA LEU A 5 45.45 -11.18 -9.22
C LEU A 5 44.83 -10.17 -8.23
N ILE A 6 43.50 -10.00 -8.25
CA ILE A 6 42.69 -9.63 -7.08
C ILE A 6 41.36 -10.42 -7.15
N ALA A 7 41.39 -11.61 -6.57
CA ALA A 7 40.26 -12.17 -5.81
C ALA A 7 40.39 -11.57 -4.39
N THR A 8 39.40 -11.29 -3.57
CA THR A 8 38.24 -12.06 -3.09
C THR A 8 37.60 -11.15 -2.02
N VAL A 9 36.28 -11.06 -1.87
CA VAL A 9 35.54 -11.19 -0.59
C VAL A 9 34.04 -11.26 -0.94
N LEU A 10 33.49 -12.46 -0.79
CA LEU A 10 32.07 -12.77 -0.73
C LEU A 10 31.98 -13.91 0.30
N ALA A 11 31.49 -13.64 1.51
CA ALA A 11 31.04 -14.64 2.47
C ALA A 11 30.38 -13.97 3.69
N THR A 12 29.05 -13.96 3.73
CA THR A 12 28.29 -13.99 5.00
C THR A 12 26.95 -14.69 4.74
N LEU A 13 26.92 -16.00 5.00
CA LEU A 13 25.69 -16.75 5.21
C LEU A 13 25.89 -17.74 6.35
N ALA A 14 24.83 -17.89 7.15
CA ALA A 14 24.58 -18.85 8.22
C ALA A 14 25.23 -18.58 9.60
N MET A 15 24.36 -18.31 10.58
CA MET A 15 24.12 -19.21 11.72
C MET A 15 22.84 -18.76 12.45
N MET A 16 21.72 -19.44 12.16
CA MET A 16 20.58 -19.52 13.06
C MET A 16 20.86 -20.69 14.01
N GLN A 17 20.95 -20.42 15.31
CA GLN A 17 20.89 -21.46 16.34
C GLN A 17 19.49 -21.46 16.96
N ASN A 18 18.83 -22.59 16.81
CA ASN A 18 17.69 -23.00 17.60
C ASN A 18 18.12 -23.14 19.07
N ALA A 19 17.48 -22.40 19.96
CA ALA A 19 17.45 -22.74 21.38
C ALA A 19 16.08 -23.36 21.67
N GLN A 20 16.08 -24.69 21.80
CA GLN A 20 15.01 -25.44 22.43
C GLN A 20 15.00 -25.07 23.92
N ALA A 21 13.84 -24.69 24.44
CA ALA A 21 13.58 -24.70 25.86
C ALA A 21 12.62 -25.85 26.14
N ASP A 22 13.20 -26.96 26.61
CA ASP A 22 12.49 -28.01 27.32
C ASP A 22 11.89 -27.43 28.61
N ILE A 23 10.57 -27.47 28.73
CA ILE A 23 9.87 -27.24 29.99
C ILE A 23 9.06 -28.49 30.31
N ILE A 24 9.69 -29.32 31.14
CA ILE A 24 9.15 -30.02 32.32
C ILE A 24 7.70 -30.50 32.16
N SER A 25 7.58 -31.76 31.74
CA SER A 25 6.42 -32.60 31.97
C SER A 25 6.81 -33.61 33.06
N ASP A 26 6.49 -33.32 34.32
CA ASP A 26 6.61 -34.30 35.39
C ASP A 26 5.71 -33.93 36.59
N LEU A 27 4.58 -34.62 36.72
CA LEU A 27 3.87 -34.77 37.99
C LEU A 27 3.24 -36.17 38.03
N PRO A 28 3.52 -36.97 39.09
CA PRO A 28 3.20 -38.39 39.13
C PRO A 28 1.72 -38.64 39.42
N GLY A 29 1.21 -39.72 38.82
CA GLY A 29 -0.07 -40.31 39.15
C GLY A 29 -0.05 -40.92 40.55
N PHE A 30 -1.16 -40.74 41.27
CA PHE A 30 -1.45 -41.45 42.50
C PHE A 30 -2.61 -42.41 42.22
N ASP A 31 -2.26 -43.63 41.84
CA ASP A 31 -3.09 -44.79 42.11
C ASP A 31 -2.62 -45.36 43.45
N ASP A 32 -3.48 -45.38 44.46
CA ASP A 32 -3.44 -46.45 45.47
C ASP A 32 -4.79 -46.63 46.16
N ALA A 33 -5.12 -47.91 46.28
CA ALA A 33 -6.37 -48.47 46.75
C ALA A 33 -6.42 -48.56 48.29
N GLY A 34 -7.62 -48.61 48.87
CA GLY A 34 -7.75 -49.02 50.27
C GLY A 34 -9.07 -48.70 50.97
N THR A 35 -10.12 -49.46 50.62
CA THR A 35 -11.16 -50.02 51.51
C THR A 35 -11.52 -49.32 52.84
N GLY A 36 -12.80 -48.97 53.02
CA GLY A 36 -13.36 -48.78 54.37
C GLY A 36 -14.76 -48.19 54.48
N THR A 37 -15.74 -49.08 54.65
CA THR A 37 -17.04 -48.87 55.31
C THR A 37 -18.17 -48.12 54.58
N ALA A 38 -19.30 -48.82 54.50
CA ALA A 38 -20.53 -48.44 53.85
C ALA A 38 -21.35 -47.43 54.67
N PHE A 39 -21.87 -46.41 53.98
CA PHE A 39 -23.02 -45.64 54.41
C PHE A 39 -24.16 -45.80 53.39
N PRO A 40 -25.42 -45.86 53.83
CA PRO A 40 -26.58 -46.03 52.96
C PRO A 40 -26.75 -44.85 51.99
N PRO A 41 -27.26 -45.09 50.77
CA PRO A 41 -27.41 -44.04 49.77
C PRO A 41 -28.43 -42.98 50.23
N PRO A 42 -28.12 -41.68 50.10
CA PRO A 42 -29.12 -40.64 50.23
C PRO A 42 -30.16 -40.73 49.09
N PRO A 43 -31.38 -40.21 49.30
CA PRO A 43 -32.46 -40.26 48.30
C PRO A 43 -32.06 -39.54 47.01
N PRO A 44 -32.56 -39.97 45.83
CA PRO A 44 -32.29 -39.27 44.59
C PRO A 44 -32.79 -37.83 44.66
N GLU A 45 -31.85 -36.87 44.62
CA GLU A 45 -32.17 -35.47 44.39
C GLU A 45 -32.85 -35.35 43.04
N ALA A 46 -34.08 -34.81 43.07
CA ALA A 46 -34.84 -34.46 41.90
C ALA A 46 -34.02 -33.50 41.04
N GLY A 47 -33.63 -33.96 39.85
CA GLY A 47 -33.04 -33.12 38.81
C GLY A 47 -33.99 -31.98 38.49
N SER A 48 -33.65 -30.78 38.97
CA SER A 48 -34.25 -29.53 38.49
C SER A 48 -33.50 -29.11 37.22
N ASP A 49 -33.77 -29.82 36.12
CA ASP A 49 -33.46 -29.35 34.78
C ASP A 49 -34.36 -28.15 34.45
N THR A 50 -34.06 -27.01 35.05
CA THR A 50 -34.47 -25.71 34.52
C THR A 50 -33.40 -25.24 33.56
N GLN A 51 -33.28 -25.92 32.42
CA GLN A 51 -32.65 -25.34 31.24
C GLN A 51 -33.52 -24.14 30.83
N THR A 52 -33.21 -22.98 31.38
CA THR A 52 -33.72 -21.71 30.86
C THR A 52 -33.18 -21.59 29.45
N VAL A 53 -34.03 -21.87 28.46
CA VAL A 53 -33.72 -21.68 27.04
C VAL A 53 -33.48 -20.18 26.85
N GLN A 54 -32.21 -19.76 26.95
CA GLN A 54 -31.80 -18.41 26.62
C GLN A 54 -32.08 -18.21 25.13
N ARG A 55 -33.13 -17.44 24.83
CA ARG A 55 -33.49 -17.09 23.47
C ARG A 55 -32.44 -16.12 22.94
N GLN A 56 -31.60 -16.59 22.03
CA GLN A 56 -30.67 -15.75 21.28
C GLN A 56 -31.29 -15.37 19.94
N TYR A 57 -31.24 -14.09 19.62
CA TYR A 57 -31.71 -13.53 18.36
C TYR A 57 -30.53 -13.00 17.55
N THR A 58 -30.44 -13.39 16.28
CA THR A 58 -29.31 -13.07 15.42
C THR A 58 -29.73 -12.20 14.26
N GLY A 59 -28.96 -11.14 13.99
CA GLY A 59 -29.10 -10.28 12.81
C GLY A 59 -27.81 -10.26 12.01
N GLU A 60 -27.90 -10.11 10.69
CA GLU A 60 -26.74 -10.00 9.79
C GLU A 60 -26.93 -8.82 8.82
N VAL A 61 -25.85 -8.08 8.54
CA VAL A 61 -25.81 -7.04 7.52
C VAL A 61 -24.54 -7.15 6.68
N GLN A 62 -24.64 -6.83 5.39
CA GLN A 62 -23.49 -6.73 4.51
C GLN A 62 -23.01 -5.28 4.42
N VAL A 63 -21.72 -5.06 4.69
CA VAL A 63 -21.04 -3.80 4.47
C VAL A 63 -20.28 -3.93 3.16
N ARG A 64 -20.71 -3.18 2.15
CA ARG A 64 -20.08 -3.16 0.83
C ARG A 64 -19.03 -2.06 0.75
N GLU A 65 -18.11 -2.26 -0.19
CA GLU A 65 -17.16 -1.25 -0.66
C GLU A 65 -16.04 -0.84 0.31
N VAL A 66 -15.57 -1.72 1.18
CA VAL A 66 -14.39 -1.43 2.02
C VAL A 66 -13.17 -1.20 1.13
N SER A 67 -12.68 0.04 1.12
CA SER A 67 -11.61 0.48 0.22
C SER A 67 -10.19 0.19 0.74
N ARG A 68 -9.20 0.42 -0.12
CA ARG A 68 -7.75 0.29 0.13
C ARG A 68 -7.12 1.52 0.83
N LYS A 69 -7.93 2.40 1.43
CA LYS A 69 -7.41 3.62 2.06
C LYS A 69 -6.53 3.23 3.25
N THR A 70 -5.29 3.75 3.26
CA THR A 70 -4.37 3.57 4.40
C THR A 70 -5.03 4.08 5.68
N ASP A 71 -4.89 3.31 6.75
CA ASP A 71 -5.56 3.49 8.04
C ASP A 71 -7.05 3.08 8.06
N GLY A 72 -7.55 2.45 7.00
CA GLY A 72 -8.91 1.92 6.93
C GLY A 72 -10.01 2.97 6.74
N GLU A 73 -11.12 2.50 6.19
CA GLU A 73 -12.35 3.26 6.02
C GLU A 73 -13.31 2.95 7.17
N ILE A 74 -13.93 3.99 7.73
CA ILE A 74 -14.95 3.84 8.77
C ILE A 74 -16.31 3.58 8.11
N ARG A 75 -16.95 2.49 8.50
CA ARG A 75 -18.26 2.07 8.06
C ARG A 75 -19.20 2.02 9.25
N LYS A 76 -20.32 2.76 9.16
CA LYS A 76 -21.33 2.82 10.20
C LYS A 76 -22.50 1.90 9.87
N ILE A 77 -22.90 1.09 10.85
CA ILE A 77 -24.06 0.22 10.81
C ILE A 77 -25.02 0.72 11.88
N THR A 78 -26.25 1.05 11.48
CA THR A 78 -27.28 1.52 12.40
C THR A 78 -28.27 0.40 12.69
N LEU A 79 -28.58 0.21 13.97
CA LEU A 79 -29.64 -0.70 14.40
C LEU A 79 -30.98 0.05 14.33
N ALA A 80 -32.02 -0.60 13.82
CA ALA A 80 -33.36 -0.02 13.74
C ALA A 80 -33.93 0.33 15.13
N GLU A 81 -33.58 -0.47 16.13
CA GLU A 81 -33.89 -0.24 17.54
C GLU A 81 -32.63 -0.51 18.37
N ALA A 82 -32.41 0.28 19.42
CA ALA A 82 -31.24 0.09 20.27
C ALA A 82 -31.41 -1.18 21.14
N LEU A 83 -30.44 -2.10 21.07
CA LEU A 83 -30.51 -3.42 21.71
C LEU A 83 -29.22 -3.72 22.48
N THR A 84 -29.32 -4.52 23.55
CA THR A 84 -28.13 -5.07 24.22
C THR A 84 -27.56 -6.19 23.35
N LEU A 85 -26.30 -6.08 22.96
CA LEU A 85 -25.63 -7.08 22.14
C LEU A 85 -24.81 -8.01 23.03
N GLN A 86 -24.93 -9.31 22.82
CA GLN A 86 -24.16 -10.34 23.53
C GLN A 86 -22.85 -10.66 22.82
N ASN A 87 -22.85 -10.74 21.50
CA ASN A 87 -21.64 -10.92 20.71
C ASN A 87 -21.82 -10.35 19.30
N MET A 88 -20.69 -10.17 18.62
CA MET A 88 -20.67 -9.84 17.21
C MET A 88 -19.53 -10.56 16.50
N GLU A 89 -19.73 -10.81 15.20
CA GLU A 89 -18.74 -11.41 14.32
C GLU A 89 -18.65 -10.64 13.01
N ILE A 90 -17.43 -10.53 12.50
CA ILE A 90 -17.13 -9.88 11.22
C ILE A 90 -16.45 -10.89 10.32
N LYS A 91 -17.04 -11.15 9.16
CA LYS A 91 -16.54 -12.10 8.15
C LYS A 91 -16.12 -11.38 6.88
N ALA A 92 -14.90 -11.64 6.41
CA ALA A 92 -14.43 -11.16 5.10
C ALA A 92 -15.01 -12.04 3.97
N ARG A 93 -15.59 -11.44 2.92
CA ARG A 93 -16.31 -12.21 1.89
C ARG A 93 -15.57 -12.40 0.56
N ASN A 94 -15.01 -11.35 -0.03
CA ASN A 94 -14.48 -11.39 -1.40
C ASN A 94 -13.03 -10.89 -1.53
N ALA A 95 -12.47 -10.26 -0.50
CA ALA A 95 -11.07 -9.90 -0.43
C ALA A 95 -10.56 -9.99 1.02
N ARG A 96 -9.23 -10.05 1.17
CA ARG A 96 -8.57 -10.02 2.48
C ARG A 96 -8.80 -8.66 3.14
N VAL A 97 -9.10 -8.63 4.44
CA VAL A 97 -9.41 -7.40 5.17
C VAL A 97 -8.68 -7.34 6.51
N LYS A 98 -8.13 -6.17 6.82
CA LYS A 98 -7.65 -5.83 8.17
C LYS A 98 -8.73 -5.04 8.91
N ILE A 99 -9.10 -5.47 10.11
CA ILE A 99 -9.97 -4.70 11.00
C ILE A 99 -9.06 -3.93 11.97
N HIS A 100 -9.11 -2.60 11.91
CA HIS A 100 -8.29 -1.71 12.73
C HIS A 100 -8.94 -1.46 14.09
N GLU A 101 -10.23 -1.13 14.10
CA GLU A 101 -11.00 -0.93 15.32
C GLU A 101 -12.51 -1.11 15.07
N VAL A 102 -13.23 -1.48 16.13
CA VAL A 102 -14.69 -1.53 16.14
C VAL A 102 -15.16 -0.78 17.38
N THR A 103 -16.04 0.19 17.19
CA THR A 103 -16.60 1.02 18.26
C THR A 103 -18.12 0.93 18.23
N LEU A 104 -18.72 0.63 19.38
CA LEU A 104 -20.16 0.64 19.59
C LEU A 104 -20.60 2.04 20.02
N ILE A 105 -21.65 2.54 19.41
CA ILE A 105 -22.33 3.78 19.82
C ILE A 105 -23.55 3.36 20.63
N LEU A 106 -23.54 3.70 21.90
CA LEU A 106 -24.59 3.38 22.86
C LEU A 106 -25.79 4.32 22.68
N ALA A 107 -26.96 3.94 23.20
CA ALA A 107 -28.20 4.71 23.07
C ALA A 107 -28.11 6.14 23.66
N ASN A 108 -27.19 6.37 24.61
CA ASN A 108 -26.90 7.69 25.20
C ASN A 108 -25.86 8.50 24.40
N GLY A 109 -25.39 8.01 23.26
CA GLY A 109 -24.35 8.64 22.43
C GLY A 109 -22.91 8.38 22.88
N GLN A 110 -22.69 7.67 23.99
CA GLN A 110 -21.34 7.26 24.40
C GLN A 110 -20.77 6.22 23.43
N ARG A 111 -19.45 6.20 23.36
CA ARG A 111 -18.69 5.27 22.51
C ARG A 111 -18.00 4.22 23.39
N SER A 112 -18.06 2.96 22.99
CA SER A 112 -17.44 1.84 23.68
C SER A 112 -16.68 0.98 22.68
N ASP A 113 -15.37 0.84 22.85
CA ASP A 113 -14.53 0.08 21.94
C ASP A 113 -14.62 -1.43 22.22
N VAL A 114 -14.66 -2.24 21.16
CA VAL A 114 -14.65 -3.70 21.24
C VAL A 114 -13.20 -4.18 21.23
N ARG A 115 -12.67 -4.48 22.42
CA ARG A 115 -11.24 -4.75 22.66
C ARG A 115 -10.71 -5.89 21.78
N GLU A 116 -11.48 -6.95 21.62
CA GLU A 116 -11.12 -8.18 20.89
C GLU A 116 -11.00 -7.93 19.38
N LEU A 117 -11.69 -6.91 18.87
CA LEU A 117 -11.67 -6.51 17.47
C LEU A 117 -10.73 -5.31 17.21
N ARG A 118 -9.96 -4.88 18.22
CA ARG A 118 -8.94 -3.85 18.06
C ARG A 118 -7.68 -4.44 17.43
N ASN A 119 -7.30 -3.92 16.27
CA ASN A 119 -6.15 -4.34 15.49
C ASN A 119 -6.14 -5.87 15.19
N ALA A 120 -7.31 -6.45 14.93
CA ALA A 120 -7.46 -7.87 14.62
C ALA A 120 -6.56 -8.30 13.45
N ALA A 121 -6.13 -9.56 13.40
CA ALA A 121 -5.29 -10.07 12.31
C ALA A 121 -5.94 -9.83 10.92
N VAL A 122 -5.14 -9.83 9.85
CA VAL A 122 -5.67 -9.76 8.49
C VAL A 122 -6.52 -11.01 8.25
N LEU A 123 -7.81 -10.82 8.03
CA LEU A 123 -8.74 -11.88 7.71
C LEU A 123 -8.57 -12.26 6.25
N ASP A 124 -8.33 -13.53 5.99
CA ASP A 124 -8.41 -14.08 4.65
C ASP A 124 -9.88 -14.19 4.18
N ILE A 125 -10.07 -14.48 2.90
CA ILE A 125 -11.42 -14.66 2.33
C ILE A 125 -12.13 -15.79 3.08
N GLY A 126 -13.29 -15.49 3.66
CA GLY A 126 -14.04 -16.41 4.51
C GLY A 126 -13.63 -16.40 5.99
N GLY A 127 -12.52 -15.75 6.34
CA GLY A 127 -12.06 -15.59 7.71
C GLY A 127 -13.00 -14.73 8.56
N THR A 128 -13.08 -15.06 9.84
CA THR A 128 -13.98 -14.43 10.82
C THR A 128 -13.21 -13.87 12.01
N ALA A 129 -13.55 -12.67 12.45
CA ALA A 129 -13.17 -12.13 13.75
C ALA A 129 -14.42 -12.06 14.65
N SER A 130 -14.29 -12.40 15.93
CA SER A 130 -15.37 -12.38 16.91
C SER A 130 -15.03 -11.43 18.06
N SER A 131 -16.03 -10.73 18.59
CA SER A 131 -15.90 -9.92 19.80
C SER A 131 -15.82 -10.74 21.08
N GLY A 132 -16.15 -12.04 21.03
CA GLY A 132 -16.50 -12.77 22.24
C GLY A 132 -17.75 -12.18 22.92
N ASN A 133 -17.86 -12.36 24.23
CA ASN A 133 -19.00 -11.86 25.02
C ASN A 133 -18.84 -10.35 25.32
N LEU A 134 -19.74 -9.56 24.74
CA LEU A 134 -19.86 -8.13 24.96
C LEU A 134 -20.54 -7.93 26.32
N ASN A 135 -19.75 -7.71 27.37
CA ASN A 135 -20.23 -7.43 28.73
C ASN A 135 -20.81 -6.00 28.84
N LEU A 136 -21.83 -5.70 28.04
CA LEU A 136 -22.45 -4.39 27.95
C LEU A 136 -23.77 -4.38 28.72
N ASN A 137 -23.87 -3.47 29.69
CA ASN A 137 -25.12 -3.22 30.42
C ASN A 137 -25.99 -2.16 29.73
N GLN A 138 -25.66 -1.77 28.49
CA GLN A 138 -26.31 -0.68 27.77
C GLN A 138 -26.71 -1.10 26.36
N LYS A 139 -27.79 -0.50 25.87
CA LYS A 139 -28.29 -0.69 24.51
C LYS A 139 -27.38 -0.02 23.49
N VAL A 140 -27.05 -0.73 22.42
CA VAL A 140 -26.26 -0.27 21.28
C VAL A 140 -27.18 0.27 20.20
N ALA A 141 -26.95 1.49 19.73
CA ALA A 141 -27.70 2.13 18.65
C ALA A 141 -26.99 2.01 17.29
N ALA A 142 -25.65 1.98 17.27
CA ALA A 142 -24.87 1.80 16.04
C ALA A 142 -23.51 1.14 16.30
N ILE A 143 -22.92 0.60 15.24
CA ILE A 143 -21.61 -0.04 15.22
C ILE A 143 -20.77 0.69 14.17
N GLU A 144 -19.61 1.19 14.54
CA GLU A 144 -18.61 1.76 13.63
C GLU A 144 -17.45 0.77 13.48
N ILE A 145 -17.14 0.40 12.23
CA ILE A 145 -16.06 -0.52 11.89
C ILE A 145 -15.04 0.22 11.04
N ARG A 146 -13.80 0.29 11.49
CA ARG A 146 -12.69 0.79 10.67
C ARG A 146 -11.93 -0.39 10.09
N ALA A 147 -12.01 -0.55 8.78
CA ALA A 147 -11.42 -1.69 8.09
C ALA A 147 -10.73 -1.28 6.79
N GLU A 148 -9.71 -2.04 6.39
CA GLU A 148 -8.93 -1.80 5.18
C GLU A 148 -8.89 -3.07 4.32
N SER A 149 -9.22 -2.93 3.03
CA SER A 149 -9.12 -4.02 2.06
C SER A 149 -7.69 -4.19 1.56
N TYR A 150 -7.21 -5.43 1.51
CA TYR A 150 -5.90 -5.79 0.95
C TYR A 150 -6.00 -6.28 -0.51
N GLY A 151 -7.20 -6.28 -1.11
CA GLY A 151 -7.47 -6.90 -2.41
C GLY A 151 -8.54 -6.21 -3.25
N GLY A 152 -8.33 -4.95 -3.66
CA GLY A 152 -9.35 -4.18 -4.38
C GLY A 152 -10.46 -3.71 -3.45
N ILE A 153 -11.72 -3.86 -3.87
CA ILE A 153 -12.90 -3.51 -3.08
C ILE A 153 -13.35 -4.75 -2.30
N SER A 154 -13.50 -4.63 -0.97
CA SER A 154 -13.94 -5.75 -0.13
C SER A 154 -15.37 -5.59 0.40
N GLU A 155 -16.00 -6.72 0.69
CA GLU A 155 -17.28 -6.85 1.37
C GLU A 155 -17.11 -7.58 2.70
N LEU A 156 -17.76 -7.06 3.73
CA LEU A 156 -17.85 -7.66 5.05
C LEU A 156 -19.27 -8.11 5.34
N SER A 157 -19.42 -9.23 6.03
CA SER A 157 -20.65 -9.59 6.73
C SER A 157 -20.46 -9.34 8.22
N VAL A 158 -21.42 -8.65 8.83
CA VAL A 158 -21.44 -8.34 10.25
C VAL A 158 -22.65 -9.00 10.86
N ARG A 159 -22.41 -9.94 11.76
CA ARG A 159 -23.42 -10.68 12.50
C ARG A 159 -23.43 -10.20 13.95
N ALA A 160 -24.60 -9.90 14.49
CA ALA A 160 -24.77 -9.49 15.87
C ALA A 160 -25.84 -10.34 16.55
N VAL A 161 -25.61 -10.70 17.82
CA VAL A 161 -26.53 -11.51 18.63
C VAL A 161 -27.03 -10.68 19.82
N SER A 162 -28.32 -10.78 20.11
CA SER A 162 -28.99 -10.12 21.24
C SER A 162 -29.92 -11.10 21.95
N ASP A 163 -30.20 -10.85 23.22
CA ASP A 163 -31.18 -11.58 24.05
C ASP A 163 -32.58 -10.96 24.04
N LEU A 164 -32.70 -9.67 23.69
CA LEU A 164 -33.96 -8.93 23.78
C LEU A 164 -34.76 -8.92 22.48
N GLY A 165 -34.13 -9.15 21.33
CA GLY A 165 -34.82 -9.18 20.03
C GLY A 165 -33.86 -9.25 18.84
N VAL A 166 -34.40 -9.47 17.63
CA VAL A 166 -33.59 -9.61 16.39
C VAL A 166 -32.94 -8.28 16.01
N PRO A 167 -31.60 -8.17 15.98
CA PRO A 167 -30.92 -6.96 15.54
C PRO A 167 -31.18 -6.67 14.05
N ARG A 168 -32.05 -5.71 13.77
CA ARG A 168 -32.29 -5.23 12.40
C ARG A 168 -31.27 -4.15 12.08
N MET A 169 -30.27 -4.50 11.26
CA MET A 169 -29.13 -3.64 10.97
C MET A 169 -29.17 -3.11 9.54
N THR A 170 -28.73 -1.87 9.36
CA THR A 170 -28.56 -1.25 8.05
C THR A 170 -27.16 -0.66 7.93
N ALA A 171 -26.41 -1.05 6.91
CA ALA A 171 -25.09 -0.49 6.64
C ALA A 171 -25.26 0.80 5.86
N GLN A 172 -24.64 1.89 6.33
CA GLN A 172 -24.61 3.13 5.58
C GLN A 172 -23.72 2.92 4.34
N ALA A 173 -24.27 3.20 3.16
CA ALA A 173 -23.47 3.33 1.94
C ALA A 173 -22.31 4.29 2.20
N PRO A 174 -21.16 4.17 1.50
CA PRO A 174 -20.12 5.18 1.65
C PRO A 174 -20.81 6.51 1.46
N ALA A 175 -20.57 7.47 2.37
CA ALA A 175 -20.94 8.83 2.08
C ALA A 175 -20.22 9.14 0.78
N VAL A 176 -20.93 9.03 -0.35
CA VAL A 176 -20.50 9.58 -1.63
C VAL A 176 -20.22 10.98 -1.20
N ALA A 177 -18.93 11.34 -1.18
CA ALA A 177 -18.56 12.71 -0.95
C ALA A 177 -19.35 13.43 -2.03
N THR A 178 -20.45 14.08 -1.64
CA THR A 178 -21.14 15.02 -2.50
C THR A 178 -19.98 15.85 -2.99
N PRO A 179 -19.72 15.90 -4.31
CA PRO A 179 -18.66 16.73 -4.83
C PRO A 179 -18.86 18.04 -4.11
N VAL A 180 -17.92 18.40 -3.24
CA VAL A 180 -18.00 19.67 -2.54
C VAL A 180 -17.93 20.59 -3.72
N ALA A 181 -19.09 21.13 -4.13
CA ALA A 181 -19.20 22.00 -5.27
C ALA A 181 -18.06 22.99 -5.04
N PRO A 182 -17.04 23.02 -5.92
CA PRO A 182 -15.76 23.62 -5.62
C PRO A 182 -16.07 24.93 -4.96
N THR A 183 -15.79 25.03 -3.66
CA THR A 183 -16.24 26.15 -2.86
C THR A 183 -15.73 27.35 -3.64
N ALA A 184 -16.66 28.12 -4.21
CA ALA A 184 -16.30 29.17 -5.15
C ALA A 184 -15.13 29.92 -4.51
N PRO A 185 -14.02 30.14 -5.24
CA PRO A 185 -12.84 30.78 -4.66
C PRO A 185 -13.33 31.94 -3.81
N PRO A 186 -12.94 32.00 -2.52
CA PRO A 186 -13.56 32.91 -1.56
C PRO A 186 -13.61 34.28 -2.21
N ALA A 187 -14.83 34.81 -2.36
CA ALA A 187 -15.07 36.01 -3.13
C ALA A 187 -14.02 37.06 -2.73
N PRO A 188 -13.23 37.60 -3.68
CA PRO A 188 -12.23 38.59 -3.35
C PRO A 188 -12.95 39.78 -2.72
N GLY A 189 -12.71 39.98 -1.42
CA GLY A 189 -13.41 40.99 -0.63
C GLY A 189 -14.37 40.47 0.44
N ARG A 190 -14.16 39.28 1.03
CA ARG A 190 -14.80 38.96 2.31
C ARG A 190 -14.34 40.01 3.33
N ALA A 191 -15.25 40.92 3.68
CA ALA A 191 -15.00 42.00 4.62
C ALA A 191 -14.34 41.43 5.87
N GLU A 192 -13.18 41.99 6.26
CA GLU A 192 -12.50 41.59 7.48
C GLU A 192 -13.49 41.66 8.63
N GLU A 193 -13.67 40.53 9.32
CA GLU A 193 -14.57 40.44 10.45
C GLU A 193 -14.12 41.47 11.49
N SER A 194 -14.98 42.46 11.79
CA SER A 194 -14.65 43.58 12.69
C SER A 194 -13.91 43.08 13.92
N ALA A 195 -12.74 43.63 14.24
CA ALA A 195 -11.92 43.17 15.37
C ALA A 195 -12.52 43.50 16.76
N THR A 196 -13.69 44.16 16.82
CA THR A 196 -14.33 44.54 18.08
C THR A 196 -14.78 43.31 18.87
N VAL A 197 -14.35 43.24 20.13
CA VAL A 197 -14.72 42.21 21.10
C VAL A 197 -16.17 42.40 21.56
N ARG A 198 -16.93 41.31 21.64
CA ARG A 198 -18.33 41.25 22.07
C ARG A 198 -18.53 40.22 23.18
N VAL A 199 -19.66 40.32 23.88
CA VAL A 199 -20.07 39.29 24.86
C VAL A 199 -20.27 37.95 24.14
N ALA A 200 -19.88 36.87 24.81
CA ALA A 200 -19.83 35.49 24.33
C ALA A 200 -18.72 35.16 23.31
N ASP A 201 -17.93 36.13 22.86
CA ASP A 201 -16.77 35.84 22.02
C ASP A 201 -15.72 35.03 22.79
N LYS A 202 -15.05 34.11 22.07
CA LYS A 202 -13.79 33.56 22.55
C LYS A 202 -12.70 34.59 22.31
N VAL A 203 -11.85 34.81 23.31
CA VAL A 203 -10.76 35.77 23.26
C VAL A 203 -9.46 35.12 23.71
N LEU A 204 -8.35 35.57 23.12
CA LEU A 204 -7.00 35.26 23.56
C LEU A 204 -6.48 36.42 24.40
N PHE A 205 -6.02 36.12 25.60
CA PHE A 205 -5.25 37.01 26.46
C PHE A 205 -3.81 36.50 26.53
N ASN A 206 -2.83 37.39 26.36
CA ASN A 206 -1.42 37.06 26.46
C ASN A 206 -0.69 37.99 27.44
N ASN A 207 -0.22 37.43 28.55
CA ASN A 207 0.57 38.11 29.58
C ASN A 207 1.95 37.43 29.78
N GLY A 208 2.48 36.81 28.73
CA GLY A 208 3.61 35.89 28.78
C GLY A 208 3.19 34.43 28.56
N ASN A 209 1.94 34.09 28.90
CA ASN A 209 1.29 32.83 28.55
C ASN A 209 0.02 33.12 27.75
N ASN A 210 -0.38 32.18 26.89
CA ASN A 210 -1.57 32.30 26.06
C ASN A 210 -2.77 31.63 26.75
N TYR A 211 -3.79 32.42 27.08
CA TYR A 211 -5.03 31.94 27.70
C TYR A 211 -6.22 32.21 26.78
N VAL A 212 -7.04 31.19 26.54
CA VAL A 212 -8.29 31.32 25.79
C VAL A 212 -9.46 31.36 26.77
N GLY A 213 -10.19 32.47 26.75
CA GLY A 213 -11.36 32.69 27.59
C GLY A 213 -12.61 32.98 26.78
N THR A 214 -13.75 33.09 27.47
CA THR A 214 -15.02 33.56 26.91
C THR A 214 -15.44 34.85 27.60
N VAL A 215 -15.77 35.88 26.84
CA VAL A 215 -16.24 37.16 27.38
C VAL A 215 -17.63 36.98 27.95
N LYS A 216 -17.83 37.34 29.22
CA LYS A 216 -19.12 37.28 29.92
C LYS A 216 -19.82 38.64 29.94
N GLU A 217 -19.06 39.72 30.07
CA GLU A 217 -19.59 41.07 30.21
C GLU A 217 -18.55 42.07 29.69
N ILE A 218 -19.01 43.19 29.11
CA ILE A 218 -18.16 44.31 28.69
C ILE A 218 -18.67 45.57 29.41
N PHE A 219 -17.78 46.23 30.14
CA PHE A 219 -18.07 47.43 30.92
C PHE A 219 -17.83 48.69 30.09
N MET A 220 -18.54 49.78 30.43
CA MET A 220 -18.40 51.07 29.74
C MET A 220 -17.01 51.70 29.84
N ASN A 221 -16.20 51.30 30.83
CA ASN A 221 -14.83 51.77 31.02
C ASN A 221 -13.79 51.04 30.13
N GLY A 222 -14.23 50.24 29.16
CA GLY A 222 -13.34 49.52 28.25
C GLY A 222 -12.73 48.24 28.85
N LYS A 223 -13.26 47.76 29.98
CA LYS A 223 -12.89 46.46 30.57
C LYS A 223 -13.89 45.37 30.20
N ALA A 224 -13.45 44.11 30.25
CA ALA A 224 -14.29 42.94 30.04
C ALA A 224 -14.10 41.93 31.17
N ARG A 225 -15.21 41.32 31.61
CA ARG A 225 -15.18 40.13 32.48
C ARG A 225 -15.01 38.90 31.58
N VAL A 226 -13.92 38.15 31.75
CA VAL A 226 -13.56 37.00 30.93
C VAL A 226 -13.46 35.76 31.81
N SER A 227 -14.13 34.69 31.39
CA SER A 227 -14.10 33.39 32.06
C SER A 227 -13.09 32.48 31.37
N PHE A 228 -12.11 31.96 32.12
CA PHE A 228 -11.06 31.07 31.62
C PHE A 228 -11.31 29.63 32.09
N PRO A 229 -11.28 28.63 31.18
CA PRO A 229 -11.40 27.23 31.58
C PRO A 229 -10.35 26.85 32.62
N GLY A 230 -10.77 26.15 33.68
CA GLY A 230 -9.89 25.71 34.78
C GLY A 230 -9.71 26.72 35.91
N TYR A 231 -10.22 27.95 35.78
CA TYR A 231 -10.21 28.95 36.84
C TYR A 231 -11.61 29.10 37.45
N SER A 232 -11.68 29.21 38.78
CA SER A 232 -12.96 29.34 39.51
C SER A 232 -13.52 30.76 39.49
N GLN A 233 -12.69 31.75 39.18
CA GLN A 233 -13.06 33.16 39.15
C GLN A 233 -12.86 33.74 37.76
N ASP A 234 -13.78 34.59 37.34
CA ASP A 234 -13.64 35.39 36.13
C ASP A 234 -12.62 36.52 36.36
N SER A 235 -11.86 36.86 35.32
CA SER A 235 -10.90 37.96 35.35
C SER A 235 -11.48 39.22 34.72
N ILE A 236 -11.11 40.40 35.24
CA ILE A 236 -11.46 41.69 34.64
C ILE A 236 -10.22 42.21 33.90
N LEU A 237 -10.28 42.26 32.57
CA LEU A 237 -9.16 42.60 31.68
C LEU A 237 -9.52 43.81 30.80
N ASP A 238 -8.53 44.59 30.36
CA ASP A 238 -8.80 45.66 29.39
C ASP A 238 -9.08 45.05 28.01
N VAL A 239 -10.12 45.55 27.31
CA VAL A 239 -10.54 45.01 26.00
C VAL A 239 -9.43 45.10 24.95
N LYS A 240 -8.55 46.10 25.03
CA LYS A 240 -7.40 46.28 24.14
C LYS A 240 -6.35 45.16 24.25
N ASP A 241 -6.31 44.45 25.39
CA ASP A 241 -5.35 43.37 25.63
C ASP A 241 -5.94 42.00 25.21
N LEU A 242 -7.17 42.00 24.69
CA LEU A 242 -7.88 40.81 24.23
C LEU A 242 -7.88 40.76 22.70
N ALA A 243 -7.53 39.61 22.16
CA ALA A 243 -7.68 39.32 20.73
C ALA A 243 -8.90 38.42 20.52
N ARG A 244 -9.89 38.93 19.79
CA ARG A 244 -11.13 38.18 19.48
C ARG A 244 -10.85 37.01 18.55
N SER A 245 -11.51 35.88 18.78
CA SER A 245 -11.55 34.81 17.79
C SER A 245 -12.34 35.26 16.56
N VAL A 246 -11.82 34.96 15.38
CA VAL A 246 -12.45 35.18 14.08
C VAL A 246 -12.42 33.86 13.30
N ASN A 247 -13.25 33.74 12.26
CA ASN A 247 -13.25 32.52 11.45
C ASN A 247 -11.98 32.38 10.59
N CYS A 248 -11.52 33.51 10.06
CA CYS A 248 -10.35 33.60 9.19
C CYS A 248 -9.61 34.91 9.43
N GLN A 249 -8.28 34.87 9.29
CA GLN A 249 -7.44 36.06 9.22
C GLN A 249 -6.31 35.85 8.21
N GLY A 250 -6.31 36.68 7.16
CA GLY A 250 -5.49 36.46 5.98
C GLY A 250 -5.88 35.15 5.29
N THR A 251 -4.90 34.31 4.97
CA THR A 251 -5.12 33.01 4.30
C THR A 251 -5.46 31.86 5.26
N HIS A 252 -5.41 32.10 6.57
CA HIS A 252 -5.59 31.08 7.61
C HIS A 252 -6.99 31.15 8.23
N CYS A 253 -7.70 30.03 8.19
CA CYS A 253 -9.03 29.84 8.73
C CYS A 253 -9.05 28.70 9.75
N VAL A 254 -10.06 28.71 10.64
CA VAL A 254 -10.35 27.56 11.50
C VAL A 254 -10.64 26.33 10.63
N GLY A 255 -10.06 25.19 11.00
CA GLY A 255 -10.15 23.93 10.26
C GLY A 255 -9.05 23.72 9.20
N ASP A 256 -8.30 24.77 8.84
CA ASP A 256 -7.19 24.61 7.90
C ASP A 256 -6.11 23.69 8.49
N ARG A 257 -5.57 22.82 7.63
CA ARG A 257 -4.36 22.05 7.92
C ARG A 257 -3.14 22.93 7.62
N VAL A 258 -2.16 22.92 8.53
CA VAL A 258 -0.97 23.77 8.45
C VAL A 258 0.28 22.98 8.83
N LEU A 259 1.39 23.32 8.17
CA LEU A 259 2.73 22.91 8.55
C LEU A 259 3.37 24.00 9.42
N PHE A 260 3.91 23.61 10.56
CA PHE A 260 4.80 24.41 11.39
C PHE A 260 6.20 23.81 11.34
N ASP A 261 7.21 24.63 11.07
CA ASP A 261 8.60 24.22 10.99
C ASP A 261 9.46 25.08 11.93
N ASN A 262 9.99 24.46 12.98
CA ASN A 262 10.92 25.07 13.93
C ASN A 262 12.27 24.34 13.99
N GLY A 263 12.65 23.69 12.88
CA GLY A 263 13.71 22.69 12.84
C GLY A 263 13.16 21.26 12.93
N ASN A 264 11.97 21.09 13.51
CA ASN A 264 11.13 19.92 13.36
C ASN A 264 9.83 20.30 12.66
N GLN A 265 9.29 19.37 11.88
CA GLN A 265 8.12 19.61 11.04
C GLN A 265 6.89 18.94 11.62
N TYR A 266 5.86 19.74 11.88
CA TYR A 266 4.61 19.29 12.48
C TYR A 266 3.43 19.70 11.60
N VAL A 267 2.53 18.75 11.34
CA VAL A 267 1.25 19.04 10.67
C VAL A 267 0.15 19.10 11.71
N GLY A 268 -0.55 20.22 11.76
CA GLY A 268 -1.63 20.47 12.70
C GLY A 268 -2.89 20.99 12.02
N VAL A 269 -3.94 21.15 12.81
CA VAL A 269 -5.21 21.77 12.38
C VAL A 269 -5.43 23.03 13.21
N ILE A 270 -5.75 24.14 12.56
CA ILE A 270 -6.12 25.38 13.24
C ILE A 270 -7.47 25.17 13.95
N SER A 271 -7.51 25.32 15.27
CA SER A 271 -8.74 25.23 16.08
C SER A 271 -9.36 26.60 16.38
N LEU A 272 -8.54 27.65 16.47
CA LEU A 272 -9.00 29.04 16.61
C LEU A 272 -8.04 29.98 15.86
N VAL A 273 -8.58 31.07 15.31
CA VAL A 273 -7.81 32.19 14.75
C VAL A 273 -8.16 33.45 15.53
N PHE A 274 -7.17 34.21 15.98
CA PHE A 274 -7.39 35.44 16.76
C PHE A 274 -6.99 36.67 15.97
N SER A 275 -7.71 37.78 16.15
CA SER A 275 -7.52 39.04 15.40
C SER A 275 -6.12 39.64 15.50
N ASN A 276 -5.33 39.27 16.50
CA ASN A 276 -3.93 39.71 16.66
C ASN A 276 -2.91 38.89 15.83
N GLY A 277 -3.36 37.97 14.96
CA GLY A 277 -2.46 37.14 14.17
C GLY A 277 -1.98 35.86 14.88
N VAL A 278 -2.48 35.55 16.07
CA VAL A 278 -2.20 34.26 16.73
C VAL A 278 -3.22 33.22 16.32
N ARG A 279 -2.76 31.99 16.12
CA ARG A 279 -3.57 30.82 15.78
C ARG A 279 -3.38 29.78 16.85
N GLN A 280 -4.47 29.21 17.33
CA GLN A 280 -4.44 28.01 18.13
C GLN A 280 -4.40 26.81 17.18
N VAL A 281 -3.37 25.97 17.29
CA VAL A 281 -3.14 24.82 16.41
C VAL A 281 -3.09 23.55 17.25
N LYS A 282 -3.89 22.56 16.87
CA LYS A 282 -3.87 21.24 17.47
C LYS A 282 -2.99 20.30 16.66
N PHE A 283 -1.92 19.80 17.27
CA PHE A 283 -1.04 18.81 16.67
C PHE A 283 -1.44 17.39 17.12
N PRO A 284 -1.48 16.40 16.22
CA PRO A 284 -1.70 15.00 16.59
C PRO A 284 -0.66 14.53 17.62
N GLY A 285 -1.11 13.82 18.66
CA GLY A 285 -0.23 13.30 19.73
C GLY A 285 0.07 14.27 20.87
N TYR A 286 -0.31 15.54 20.75
CA TYR A 286 -0.16 16.54 21.83
C TYR A 286 -1.50 16.77 22.53
N SER A 287 -1.48 16.78 23.86
CA SER A 287 -2.69 17.04 24.68
C SER A 287 -3.12 18.51 24.60
N GLU A 288 -2.15 19.41 24.65
CA GLU A 288 -2.37 20.85 24.63
C GLU A 288 -2.17 21.45 23.23
N PRO A 289 -3.01 22.43 22.84
CA PRO A 289 -2.81 23.14 21.59
C PRO A 289 -1.62 24.12 21.70
N SER A 290 -1.00 24.39 20.56
CA SER A 290 0.04 25.42 20.44
C SER A 290 -0.55 26.74 19.97
N TYR A 291 0.08 27.85 20.35
CA TYR A 291 -0.31 29.20 19.94
C TYR A 291 0.80 29.80 19.08
N LEU A 292 0.55 29.92 17.78
CA LEU A 292 1.57 30.23 16.78
C LEU A 292 1.18 31.48 15.99
N LYS A 293 2.15 32.29 15.58
CA LYS A 293 1.88 33.37 14.62
C LYS A 293 1.69 32.73 13.25
N GLY A 294 0.74 33.21 12.47
CA GLY A 294 0.45 32.58 11.17
C GLY A 294 1.48 32.85 10.10
N GLN A 295 2.44 33.76 10.31
CA GLN A 295 3.62 33.85 9.44
C GLN A 295 4.53 32.62 9.57
N ASP A 296 4.46 31.91 10.70
CA ASP A 296 5.22 30.70 10.99
C ASP A 296 4.48 29.44 10.50
N LEU A 297 3.28 29.60 9.93
CA LEU A 297 2.41 28.53 9.46
C LEU A 297 2.34 28.50 7.95
N GLN A 298 2.45 27.31 7.37
CA GLN A 298 2.30 27.09 5.93
C GLN A 298 1.00 26.33 5.70
N LYS A 299 0.02 26.97 5.06
CA LYS A 299 -1.26 26.36 4.75
C LYS A 299 -1.11 25.18 3.78
N SER A 300 -1.86 24.11 4.06
CA SER A 300 -1.99 22.94 3.19
C SER A 300 -2.81 23.31 1.94
N VAL A 301 -2.38 22.81 0.79
CA VAL A 301 -2.97 23.02 -0.53
C VAL A 301 -3.05 21.68 -1.26
N GLN A 302 -3.98 21.57 -2.22
CA GLN A 302 -4.14 20.33 -2.98
C GLN A 302 -2.91 20.04 -3.85
N CYS A 303 -2.32 21.08 -4.43
CA CYS A 303 -1.14 20.99 -5.27
C CYS A 303 -0.20 22.16 -4.97
N VAL A 304 1.09 21.90 -5.07
CA VAL A 304 2.12 22.92 -5.10
C VAL A 304 3.02 22.63 -6.29
N GLY A 305 3.30 23.65 -7.12
CA GLY A 305 3.98 23.47 -8.40
C GLY A 305 3.35 22.39 -9.28
N ALA A 306 4.12 21.36 -9.63
CA ALA A 306 3.68 20.25 -10.49
C ALA A 306 3.22 19.00 -9.72
N VAL A 307 3.26 19.04 -8.39
CA VAL A 307 2.97 17.90 -7.51
C VAL A 307 1.71 18.12 -6.69
N CYS A 308 0.91 17.08 -6.51
CA CYS A 308 -0.35 17.12 -5.77
C CYS A 308 -0.42 16.08 -4.66
N ALA A 309 -1.23 16.35 -3.64
CA ALA A 309 -1.57 15.36 -2.61
C ALA A 309 -2.21 14.11 -3.26
N GLY A 310 -1.76 12.93 -2.83
CA GLY A 310 -2.14 11.63 -3.37
C GLY A 310 -1.28 11.15 -4.53
N GLU A 311 -0.39 11.97 -5.08
CA GLU A 311 0.45 11.56 -6.21
C GLU A 311 1.60 10.64 -5.78
N ARG A 312 1.91 9.69 -6.67
CA ARG A 312 3.05 8.79 -6.58
C ARG A 312 4.30 9.51 -7.10
N ILE A 313 5.36 9.53 -6.29
CA ILE A 313 6.62 10.21 -6.61
C ILE A 313 7.82 9.31 -6.33
N ILE A 314 8.98 9.75 -6.81
CA ILE A 314 10.28 9.32 -6.27
C ILE A 314 11.08 10.52 -5.78
N TYR A 315 11.94 10.24 -4.82
CA TYR A 315 12.98 11.13 -4.33
C TYR A 315 14.34 10.44 -4.50
N ASN A 316 15.31 11.17 -5.06
CA ASN A 316 16.70 10.72 -5.18
C ASN A 316 17.57 11.55 -4.22
N ASN A 317 18.25 10.88 -3.29
CA ASN A 317 19.16 11.55 -2.35
C ASN A 317 20.63 11.57 -2.83
N GLY A 318 20.89 11.16 -4.07
CA GLY A 318 22.21 11.03 -4.68
C GLY A 318 22.70 9.58 -4.77
N SER A 319 22.36 8.75 -3.79
CA SER A 319 22.80 7.34 -3.73
C SER A 319 21.65 6.36 -3.94
N ASN A 320 20.45 6.72 -3.48
CA ASN A 320 19.29 5.85 -3.43
C ASN A 320 18.03 6.56 -3.92
N TYR A 321 17.11 5.75 -4.44
CA TYR A 321 15.78 6.18 -4.85
C TYR A 321 14.75 5.69 -3.83
N TYR A 322 13.87 6.60 -3.42
CA TYR A 322 12.78 6.32 -2.50
C TYR A 322 11.46 6.64 -3.20
N ALA A 323 10.64 5.61 -3.44
CA ALA A 323 9.29 5.80 -3.94
C ALA A 323 8.32 6.04 -2.79
N GLY A 324 7.35 6.93 -3.00
CA GLY A 324 6.39 7.27 -1.99
C GLY A 324 5.13 7.92 -2.56
N THR A 325 4.21 8.24 -1.65
CA THR A 325 2.98 8.97 -1.99
C THR A 325 2.93 10.26 -1.20
N ILE A 326 2.64 11.37 -1.87
CA ILE A 326 2.44 12.66 -1.23
C ILE A 326 1.17 12.59 -0.37
N ARG A 327 1.28 12.94 0.91
CA ARG A 327 0.15 13.03 1.83
C ARG A 327 -0.44 14.43 1.83
N GLU A 328 0.39 15.44 1.96
CA GLU A 328 -0.02 16.85 1.94
C GLU A 328 1.02 17.71 1.23
N ALA A 329 0.57 18.80 0.62
CA ALA A 329 1.42 19.82 0.01
C ALA A 329 1.16 21.16 0.69
N PHE A 330 2.19 21.98 0.85
CA PHE A 330 2.10 23.26 1.57
C PHE A 330 2.53 24.43 0.67
N VAL A 331 1.97 25.62 0.92
CA VAL A 331 2.18 26.83 0.09
C VAL A 331 3.65 27.22 -0.10
N ASN A 332 4.55 26.85 0.82
CA ASN A 332 5.98 27.14 0.72
C ASN A 332 6.75 26.17 -0.22
N GLY A 333 6.08 25.19 -0.82
CA GLY A 333 6.73 24.17 -1.65
C GLY A 333 7.17 22.91 -0.91
N THR A 334 7.06 22.88 0.43
CA THR A 334 7.27 21.64 1.19
C THR A 334 6.09 20.70 0.96
N VAL A 335 6.37 19.40 0.86
CA VAL A 335 5.35 18.36 0.85
C VAL A 335 5.67 17.30 1.89
N SER A 336 4.65 16.70 2.51
CA SER A 336 4.80 15.52 3.35
C SER A 336 4.60 14.26 2.53
N ILE A 337 5.49 13.29 2.70
CA ILE A 337 5.58 12.07 1.88
C ILE A 337 5.58 10.87 2.80
N LYS A 338 4.77 9.88 2.44
CA LYS A 338 4.84 8.53 3.01
C LYS A 338 5.65 7.66 2.06
N PHE A 339 6.90 7.37 2.41
CA PHE A 339 7.75 6.48 1.62
C PHE A 339 7.35 5.02 1.80
N ASP A 340 7.46 4.24 0.72
CA ASP A 340 7.15 2.81 0.71
C ASP A 340 8.08 2.08 1.70
N GLY A 341 7.51 1.31 2.63
CA GLY A 341 8.27 0.56 3.64
C GLY A 341 8.67 1.36 4.89
N TYR A 342 8.36 2.65 4.96
CA TYR A 342 8.65 3.50 6.13
C TYR A 342 7.38 3.82 6.91
N SER A 343 7.45 3.85 8.24
CA SER A 343 6.34 4.19 9.14
C SER A 343 6.11 5.70 9.26
N GLU A 344 7.16 6.50 9.11
CA GLU A 344 7.12 7.94 9.34
C GLU A 344 6.83 8.73 8.06
N LEU A 345 6.44 9.99 8.23
CA LEU A 345 6.34 10.97 7.16
C LEU A 345 7.67 11.69 7.02
N SER A 346 8.10 11.94 5.79
CA SER A 346 9.23 12.80 5.47
C SER A 346 8.73 14.08 4.83
N PHE A 347 9.39 15.21 5.10
CA PHE A 347 9.06 16.48 4.48
C PHE A 347 10.18 16.90 3.53
N ILE A 348 9.83 17.16 2.27
CA ILE A 348 10.79 17.42 1.21
C ILE A 348 10.30 18.60 0.37
N ASP A 349 11.23 19.42 -0.11
CA ASP A 349 10.94 20.44 -1.13
C ASP A 349 10.51 19.76 -2.44
N GLN A 350 9.36 20.17 -2.97
CA GLN A 350 8.78 19.64 -4.20
C GLN A 350 9.75 19.58 -5.39
N LYS A 351 10.74 20.49 -5.46
CA LYS A 351 11.69 20.59 -6.58
C LYS A 351 12.63 19.40 -6.63
N LYS A 352 12.74 18.64 -5.54
CA LYS A 352 13.57 17.41 -5.46
C LYS A 352 12.80 16.15 -5.84
N LEU A 353 11.52 16.27 -6.19
CA LEU A 353 10.65 15.14 -6.46
C LEU A 353 10.43 14.96 -7.95
N MET A 354 10.30 13.70 -8.35
CA MET A 354 9.98 13.35 -9.74
C MET A 354 8.63 12.62 -9.75
N LYS A 355 7.73 13.09 -10.61
CA LYS A 355 6.36 12.62 -10.67
C LYS A 355 6.29 11.33 -11.47
N ASN A 356 5.41 10.40 -11.06
CA ASN A 356 5.11 9.22 -11.85
C ASN A 356 4.39 9.61 -13.15
N GLN A 357 4.78 8.99 -14.26
CA GLN A 357 4.17 9.15 -15.57
C GLN A 357 3.94 7.79 -16.24
N ALA A 358 2.98 7.72 -17.15
CA ALA A 358 2.63 6.48 -17.84
C ALA A 358 3.74 5.98 -18.78
N CYS A 359 4.42 6.90 -19.46
CA CYS A 359 5.46 6.59 -20.44
C CYS A 359 6.59 7.61 -20.37
N GLY A 360 7.80 7.18 -20.71
CA GLY A 360 8.99 8.01 -20.90
C GLY A 360 9.73 7.58 -22.16
N LYS A 361 9.93 8.53 -23.09
CA LYS A 361 10.41 8.25 -24.45
C LYS A 361 9.51 7.22 -25.15
N ASN A 362 10.00 6.00 -25.36
CA ASN A 362 9.30 4.90 -26.05
C ASN A 362 9.00 3.71 -25.13
N ILE A 363 9.17 3.89 -23.82
CA ILE A 363 8.96 2.87 -22.80
C ILE A 363 7.79 3.33 -21.94
N CYS A 364 6.84 2.44 -21.69
CA CYS A 364 5.66 2.66 -20.85
C CYS A 364 5.67 1.70 -19.66
N VAL A 365 4.84 2.00 -18.66
CA VAL A 365 4.55 1.07 -17.57
C VAL A 365 4.04 -0.26 -18.15
N ASP A 366 4.42 -1.36 -17.52
CA ASP A 366 4.18 -2.75 -17.91
C ASP A 366 4.88 -3.25 -19.19
N ASP A 367 5.59 -2.39 -19.92
CA ASP A 367 6.45 -2.83 -21.02
C ASP A 367 7.51 -3.84 -20.53
N ARG A 368 7.74 -4.85 -21.36
CA ARG A 368 8.89 -5.75 -21.25
C ARG A 368 10.12 -5.06 -21.79
N VAL A 369 11.23 -5.12 -21.06
CA VAL A 369 12.47 -4.42 -21.37
C VAL A 369 13.69 -5.31 -21.17
N MET A 370 14.75 -4.99 -21.89
CA MET A 370 16.08 -5.52 -21.70
C MET A 370 17.00 -4.44 -21.14
N TYR A 371 17.88 -4.82 -20.22
CA TYR A 371 18.94 -3.99 -19.65
C TYR A 371 20.28 -4.69 -19.76
N ASN A 372 21.30 -3.99 -20.26
CA ASN A 372 22.67 -4.47 -20.31
C ASN A 372 23.55 -3.57 -19.42
N ASN A 373 24.20 -4.18 -18.42
CA ASN A 373 25.08 -3.47 -17.48
C ASN A 373 26.59 -3.72 -17.76
N GLY A 374 26.92 -4.40 -18.85
CA GLY A 374 28.28 -4.79 -19.22
C GLY A 374 28.73 -6.15 -18.64
N SER A 375 28.19 -6.58 -17.49
CA SER A 375 28.46 -7.90 -16.93
C SER A 375 27.43 -8.96 -17.37
N GLY A 376 26.26 -8.52 -17.82
CA GLY A 376 25.19 -9.39 -18.25
C GLY A 376 24.03 -8.63 -18.88
N VAL A 377 23.09 -9.40 -19.42
CA VAL A 377 21.87 -8.90 -20.05
C VAL A 377 20.68 -9.47 -19.27
N PHE A 378 19.75 -8.59 -18.92
CA PHE A 378 18.64 -8.90 -18.03
C PHE A 378 17.32 -8.50 -18.69
N GLY A 379 16.38 -9.43 -18.76
CA GLY A 379 14.99 -9.17 -19.10
C GLY A 379 14.21 -8.74 -17.87
N GLY A 380 13.22 -7.86 -18.04
CA GLY A 380 12.38 -7.41 -16.94
C GLY A 380 11.11 -6.70 -17.40
N GLN A 381 10.33 -6.25 -16.42
CA GLN A 381 9.10 -5.49 -16.65
C GLN A 381 9.17 -4.14 -15.94
N VAL A 382 8.80 -3.08 -16.65
CA VAL A 382 8.69 -1.74 -16.08
C VAL A 382 7.46 -1.66 -15.18
N LYS A 383 7.63 -1.16 -13.96
CA LYS A 383 6.57 -1.01 -12.97
C LYS A 383 6.14 0.43 -12.76
N GLU A 384 7.08 1.36 -12.82
CA GLU A 384 6.81 2.79 -12.68
C GLU A 384 7.81 3.57 -13.55
N ILE A 385 7.42 4.71 -14.11
CA ILE A 385 8.29 5.63 -14.84
C ILE A 385 8.13 7.02 -14.24
N TYR A 386 9.21 7.79 -14.19
CA TYR A 386 9.22 9.12 -13.60
C TYR A 386 9.70 10.18 -14.58
N THR A 387 9.38 11.45 -14.30
CA THR A 387 9.61 12.59 -15.18
C THR A 387 11.08 12.87 -15.49
N ASP A 388 12.02 12.42 -14.66
CA ASP A 388 13.47 12.50 -14.92
C ASP A 388 13.97 11.42 -15.90
N GLY A 389 13.09 10.53 -16.36
CA GLY A 389 13.44 9.41 -17.20
C GLY A 389 13.91 8.17 -16.44
N SER A 390 13.88 8.17 -15.10
CA SER A 390 14.09 6.97 -14.29
C SER A 390 12.89 6.03 -14.38
N ALA A 391 13.15 4.73 -14.39
CA ALA A 391 12.13 3.69 -14.38
C ALA A 391 12.42 2.66 -13.29
N LYS A 392 11.38 2.28 -12.55
CA LYS A 392 11.41 1.17 -11.60
C LYS A 392 11.15 -0.13 -12.36
N VAL A 393 12.14 -1.01 -12.44
CA VAL A 393 12.09 -2.24 -13.24
C VAL A 393 12.20 -3.44 -12.31
N ARG A 394 11.34 -4.44 -12.51
CA ARG A 394 11.48 -5.75 -11.88
C ARG A 394 12.13 -6.69 -12.89
N PHE A 395 13.34 -7.15 -12.60
CA PHE A 395 14.06 -8.10 -13.45
C PHE A 395 13.60 -9.54 -13.21
N ASP A 396 13.62 -10.35 -14.26
CA ASP A 396 13.21 -11.76 -14.18
C ASP A 396 14.19 -12.55 -13.29
N GLY A 397 13.65 -13.38 -12.40
CA GLY A 397 14.45 -14.14 -11.45
C GLY A 397 14.87 -13.35 -10.20
N TYR A 398 14.57 -12.06 -10.12
CA TYR A 398 14.84 -11.21 -8.96
C TYR A 398 13.54 -10.80 -8.26
N SER A 399 13.53 -10.85 -6.93
CA SER A 399 12.41 -10.36 -6.11
C SER A 399 12.41 -8.84 -5.98
N GLU A 400 13.60 -8.24 -6.03
CA GLU A 400 13.80 -6.81 -5.87
C GLU A 400 13.56 -6.03 -7.16
N VAL A 401 13.34 -4.73 -7.00
CA VAL A 401 13.19 -3.77 -8.09
C VAL A 401 14.44 -2.91 -8.18
N SER A 402 14.79 -2.47 -9.37
CA SER A 402 15.91 -1.57 -9.62
C SER A 402 15.43 -0.30 -10.30
N TYR A 403 16.09 0.82 -10.02
CA TYR A 403 15.83 2.09 -10.70
C TYR A 403 16.86 2.27 -11.82
N ILE A 404 16.39 2.24 -13.07
CA ILE A 404 17.22 2.33 -14.27
C ILE A 404 16.71 3.47 -15.13
N HIS A 405 17.61 4.31 -15.61
CA HIS A 405 17.23 5.36 -16.57
C HIS A 405 16.76 4.72 -17.89
N THR A 406 15.62 5.17 -18.40
CA THR A 406 14.96 4.65 -19.62
C THR A 406 15.85 4.62 -20.86
N SER A 407 16.86 5.50 -20.95
CA SER A 407 17.84 5.45 -22.05
C SER A 407 18.75 4.23 -22.05
N ARG A 408 18.80 3.47 -20.95
CA ARG A 408 19.59 2.24 -20.82
C ARG A 408 18.75 0.98 -21.01
N LEU A 409 17.45 1.15 -21.26
CA LEU A 409 16.51 0.07 -21.45
C LEU A 409 16.17 -0.05 -22.95
N VAL A 410 16.00 -1.28 -23.41
CA VAL A 410 15.55 -1.59 -24.77
C VAL A 410 14.18 -2.25 -24.67
N LYS A 411 13.18 -1.67 -25.33
CA LYS A 411 11.80 -2.18 -25.33
C LYS A 411 11.69 -3.50 -26.12
N ALA A 412 10.95 -4.45 -25.57
CA ALA A 412 10.58 -5.67 -26.27
C ALA A 412 9.59 -5.36 -27.41
N THR A 413 9.74 -6.08 -28.51
CA THR A 413 8.92 -5.97 -29.72
C THR A 413 8.28 -7.31 -30.04
N SER A 414 7.16 -7.29 -30.76
CA SER A 414 6.45 -8.50 -31.18
C SER A 414 7.27 -9.35 -32.16
N SER A 415 8.07 -8.69 -33.01
CA SER A 415 9.00 -9.37 -33.91
C SER A 415 10.15 -8.47 -34.34
N VAL A 416 11.27 -9.10 -34.73
CA VAL A 416 12.41 -8.45 -35.40
C VAL A 416 12.97 -9.39 -36.45
N GLN A 417 13.10 -8.92 -37.70
CA GLN A 417 13.62 -9.72 -38.83
C GLN A 417 12.93 -11.08 -39.01
N GLY A 418 11.61 -11.13 -38.77
CA GLY A 418 10.83 -12.37 -38.87
C GLY A 418 10.98 -13.33 -37.68
N LEU A 419 11.78 -12.98 -36.67
CA LEU A 419 11.83 -13.69 -35.40
C LEU A 419 10.77 -13.13 -34.46
N SER A 420 9.98 -14.01 -33.84
CA SER A 420 8.97 -13.69 -32.82
C SER A 420 9.01 -14.72 -31.69
N ASN A 421 8.21 -14.52 -30.65
CA ASN A 421 8.06 -15.53 -29.61
C ASN A 421 7.64 -16.88 -30.22
N GLY A 422 8.29 -17.97 -29.82
CA GLY A 422 8.04 -19.33 -30.31
C GLY A 422 8.82 -19.71 -31.56
N THR A 423 9.49 -18.75 -32.22
CA THR A 423 10.28 -19.03 -33.41
C THR A 423 11.46 -19.95 -33.09
N ARG A 424 11.60 -21.05 -33.85
CA ARG A 424 12.75 -21.95 -33.78
C ARG A 424 13.93 -21.36 -34.54
N VAL A 425 15.09 -21.34 -33.89
CA VAL A 425 16.31 -20.74 -34.41
C VAL A 425 17.52 -21.64 -34.21
N LEU A 426 18.47 -21.53 -35.14
CA LEU A 426 19.79 -22.14 -35.04
C LEU A 426 20.85 -21.06 -34.80
N PHE A 427 21.69 -21.26 -33.80
CA PHE A 427 22.81 -20.40 -33.47
C PHE A 427 24.13 -21.16 -33.60
N TYR A 428 25.15 -20.51 -34.18
CA TYR A 428 26.52 -21.01 -34.20
C TYR A 428 27.43 -20.06 -33.42
N ASN A 429 28.11 -20.59 -32.41
CA ASN A 429 29.00 -19.81 -31.54
C ASN A 429 30.49 -19.94 -31.88
N GLY A 430 30.84 -20.70 -32.94
CA GLY A 430 32.23 -21.04 -33.29
C GLY A 430 32.65 -22.45 -32.86
N SER A 431 32.12 -22.97 -31.74
CA SER A 431 32.42 -24.33 -31.26
C SER A 431 31.33 -25.34 -31.57
N GLY A 432 30.09 -24.90 -31.78
CA GLY A 432 28.97 -25.79 -32.03
C GLY A 432 27.71 -25.07 -32.49
N HIS A 433 26.73 -25.90 -32.86
CA HIS A 433 25.41 -25.50 -33.31
C HIS A 433 24.38 -25.75 -32.20
N PHE A 434 23.56 -24.75 -31.91
CA PHE A 434 22.57 -24.79 -30.84
C PHE A 434 21.22 -24.44 -31.41
N ILE A 435 20.24 -25.33 -31.25
CA ILE A 435 18.85 -25.00 -31.58
C ILE A 435 18.19 -24.45 -30.33
N GLY A 436 17.43 -23.38 -30.50
CA GLY A 436 16.63 -22.82 -29.44
C GLY A 436 15.32 -22.27 -29.94
N THR A 437 14.56 -21.74 -29.00
CA THR A 437 13.28 -21.09 -29.24
C THR A 437 13.37 -19.66 -28.74
N VAL A 438 13.05 -18.70 -29.60
CA VAL A 438 12.96 -17.28 -29.25
C VAL A 438 11.85 -17.10 -28.22
N ARG A 439 12.14 -16.38 -27.14
CA ARG A 439 11.19 -15.99 -26.10
C ARG A 439 10.69 -14.57 -26.32
N GLU A 440 11.62 -13.63 -26.49
CA GLU A 440 11.33 -12.22 -26.71
C GLU A 440 12.28 -11.64 -27.75
N THR A 441 11.84 -10.61 -28.46
CA THR A 441 12.69 -9.80 -29.35
C THR A 441 12.72 -8.37 -28.87
N PHE A 442 13.79 -7.63 -29.15
CA PHE A 442 14.01 -6.28 -28.65
C PHE A 442 14.33 -5.31 -29.78
N ALA A 443 13.94 -4.05 -29.59
CA ALA A 443 14.02 -3.01 -30.63
C ALA A 443 15.45 -2.75 -31.16
N ASP A 444 16.49 -3.17 -30.45
CA ASP A 444 17.89 -3.03 -30.86
C ASP A 444 18.40 -4.17 -31.76
N GLY A 445 17.55 -5.15 -32.10
CA GLY A 445 18.00 -6.32 -32.86
C GLY A 445 18.52 -7.46 -32.01
N THR A 446 18.22 -7.49 -30.71
CA THR A 446 18.51 -8.63 -29.83
C THR A 446 17.29 -9.53 -29.69
N ALA A 447 17.51 -10.84 -29.51
CA ALA A 447 16.49 -11.79 -29.12
C ALA A 447 16.95 -12.58 -27.88
N SER A 448 16.02 -12.83 -26.94
CA SER A 448 16.25 -13.81 -25.87
C SER A 448 15.85 -15.19 -26.39
N VAL A 449 16.76 -16.15 -26.28
CA VAL A 449 16.63 -17.50 -26.83
C VAL A 449 16.83 -18.51 -25.71
N ARG A 450 15.88 -19.45 -25.58
CA ARG A 450 16.06 -20.63 -24.75
C ARG A 450 16.62 -21.75 -25.63
N PHE A 451 17.88 -22.14 -25.40
CA PHE A 451 18.49 -23.24 -26.13
C PHE A 451 18.05 -24.59 -25.56
N ASP A 452 17.86 -25.57 -26.43
CA ASP A 452 17.46 -26.92 -26.04
C ASP A 452 18.53 -27.58 -25.16
N GLY A 453 18.12 -28.17 -24.06
CA GLY A 453 19.04 -28.76 -23.07
C GLY A 453 19.63 -27.74 -22.07
N TYR A 454 19.33 -26.44 -22.21
CA TYR A 454 19.77 -25.40 -21.29
C TYR A 454 18.58 -24.78 -20.53
N SER A 455 18.78 -24.48 -19.25
CA SER A 455 17.79 -23.79 -18.42
C SER A 455 17.72 -22.29 -18.72
N ASP A 456 18.86 -21.71 -19.06
CA ASP A 456 19.05 -20.27 -19.05
C ASP A 456 18.70 -19.63 -20.40
N LEU A 457 18.31 -18.36 -20.35
CA LEU A 457 18.11 -17.55 -21.55
C LEU A 457 19.43 -16.96 -22.01
N SER A 458 19.66 -17.01 -23.31
CA SER A 458 20.77 -16.33 -23.98
C SER A 458 20.26 -15.15 -24.79
N PHE A 459 20.93 -14.01 -24.72
CA PHE A 459 20.58 -12.81 -25.48
C PHE A 459 21.52 -12.70 -26.68
N ILE A 460 20.97 -12.83 -27.90
CA ILE A 460 21.73 -13.00 -29.13
C ILE A 460 21.26 -11.96 -30.16
N ASP A 461 22.21 -11.33 -30.87
CA ASP A 461 21.91 -10.50 -32.05
C ASP A 461 21.19 -11.36 -33.10
N VAL A 462 20.02 -10.92 -33.54
CA VAL A 462 19.17 -11.65 -34.49
C VAL A 462 19.88 -12.01 -35.79
N LYS A 463 20.89 -11.23 -36.22
CA LYS A 463 21.68 -11.50 -37.44
C LYS A 463 22.53 -12.76 -37.31
N ARG A 464 22.78 -13.24 -36.08
CA ARG A 464 23.52 -14.47 -35.80
C ARG A 464 22.61 -15.70 -35.73
N LEU A 465 21.31 -15.53 -35.90
CA LEU A 465 20.33 -16.60 -35.80
C LEU A 465 19.85 -17.01 -37.20
N GLY A 466 19.86 -18.32 -37.47
CA GLY A 466 19.17 -18.91 -38.60
C GLY A 466 17.73 -19.26 -38.23
N LEU A 467 16.76 -18.65 -38.89
CA LEU A 467 15.34 -18.98 -38.75
C LEU A 467 15.07 -20.36 -39.35
N GLN A 468 14.33 -21.23 -38.66
CA GLN A 468 13.86 -22.48 -39.24
C GLN A 468 12.87 -22.21 -40.38
N THR A 469 13.07 -22.84 -41.53
CA THR A 469 12.26 -22.70 -42.74
C THR A 469 11.98 -24.06 -43.36
N ASP A 470 10.99 -24.14 -44.24
CA ASP A 470 10.62 -25.39 -44.90
C ASP A 470 11.68 -25.84 -45.90
N CYS A 471 12.25 -24.88 -46.63
CA CYS A 471 13.18 -25.12 -47.73
C CYS A 471 14.22 -23.99 -47.86
N LYS A 472 15.43 -24.35 -48.28
CA LYS A 472 16.47 -23.40 -48.70
C LYS A 472 17.35 -24.04 -49.78
N LYS A 473 17.58 -23.33 -50.89
CA LYS A 473 18.38 -23.83 -52.04
C LYS A 473 17.97 -25.23 -52.51
N ASN A 474 16.68 -25.48 -52.68
CA ASN A 474 16.08 -26.77 -53.09
C ASN A 474 16.29 -27.95 -52.12
N ILE A 475 16.84 -27.71 -50.92
CA ILE A 475 16.86 -28.66 -49.83
C ILE A 475 15.73 -28.31 -48.87
N CYS A 476 14.77 -29.23 -48.75
CA CYS A 476 13.60 -29.10 -47.89
C CYS A 476 13.58 -30.12 -46.76
N THR A 477 12.84 -29.82 -45.70
CA THR A 477 12.54 -30.79 -44.65
C THR A 477 11.89 -32.05 -45.25
N GLY A 478 12.35 -33.23 -44.84
CA GLY A 478 11.93 -34.53 -45.38
C GLY A 478 12.64 -34.97 -46.65
N ASN A 479 13.42 -34.11 -47.31
CA ASN A 479 14.21 -34.54 -48.47
C ASN A 479 15.26 -35.59 -48.06
N ARG A 480 15.45 -36.56 -48.96
CA ARG A 480 16.65 -37.39 -48.98
C ARG A 480 17.78 -36.57 -49.57
N VAL A 481 18.95 -36.69 -48.97
CA VAL A 481 20.16 -35.96 -49.37
C VAL A 481 21.39 -36.85 -49.23
N ILE A 482 22.44 -36.54 -49.98
CA ILE A 482 23.75 -37.17 -49.89
C ILE A 482 24.80 -36.10 -49.60
N LEU A 483 25.54 -36.29 -48.50
CA LEU A 483 26.68 -35.44 -48.14
C LEU A 483 27.91 -35.84 -48.96
N ASN A 484 28.44 -34.90 -49.75
CA ASN A 484 29.64 -35.07 -50.59
C ASN A 484 29.62 -36.37 -51.44
N GLY A 485 28.44 -36.83 -51.86
CA GLY A 485 28.27 -38.06 -52.64
C GLY A 485 28.47 -39.38 -51.88
N GLN A 486 28.68 -39.36 -50.56
CA GLN A 486 29.05 -40.56 -49.79
C GLN A 486 28.05 -40.98 -48.73
N HIS A 487 27.42 -40.04 -48.02
CA HIS A 487 26.60 -40.36 -46.86
C HIS A 487 25.15 -39.96 -47.10
N PRO A 488 24.25 -40.91 -47.42
CA PRO A 488 22.83 -40.64 -47.58
C PRO A 488 22.17 -40.34 -46.22
N GLY A 489 21.17 -39.47 -46.22
CA GLY A 489 20.43 -39.08 -45.02
C GLY A 489 19.11 -38.40 -45.34
N THR A 490 18.36 -38.07 -44.29
CA THR A 490 17.07 -37.37 -44.37
C THR A 490 17.14 -36.04 -43.62
N VAL A 491 16.75 -34.95 -44.29
CA VAL A 491 16.69 -33.60 -43.70
C VAL A 491 15.55 -33.52 -42.69
N ARG A 492 15.87 -33.08 -41.47
CA ARG A 492 14.93 -32.92 -40.35
C ARG A 492 14.51 -31.48 -40.11
N ALA A 493 15.38 -30.52 -40.41
CA ALA A 493 15.08 -29.10 -40.36
C ALA A 493 16.04 -28.33 -41.27
N VAL A 494 15.60 -27.19 -41.80
CA VAL A 494 16.38 -26.30 -42.65
C VAL A 494 16.38 -24.90 -42.03
N TYR A 495 17.51 -24.19 -42.09
CA TYR A 495 17.67 -22.88 -41.48
C TYR A 495 18.13 -21.82 -42.48
N THR A 496 17.69 -20.57 -42.30
CA THR A 496 17.98 -19.46 -43.23
C THR A 496 19.46 -19.10 -43.32
N ASN A 497 20.25 -19.44 -42.29
CA ASN A 497 21.71 -19.25 -42.26
C ASN A 497 22.48 -20.28 -43.11
N GLY A 498 21.80 -21.14 -43.86
CA GLY A 498 22.44 -22.05 -44.83
C GLY A 498 22.78 -23.43 -44.27
N TYR A 499 22.31 -23.78 -43.09
CA TYR A 499 22.51 -25.10 -42.48
C TYR A 499 21.21 -25.92 -42.45
N ALA A 500 21.36 -27.24 -42.47
CA ALA A 500 20.28 -28.19 -42.28
C ALA A 500 20.65 -29.22 -41.20
N LEU A 501 19.67 -29.63 -40.38
CA LEU A 501 19.81 -30.76 -39.47
C LEU A 501 19.50 -32.04 -40.24
N VAL A 502 20.45 -32.94 -40.38
CA VAL A 502 20.32 -34.16 -41.19
C VAL A 502 20.51 -35.39 -40.30
N LYS A 503 19.63 -36.38 -40.48
CA LYS A 503 19.77 -37.72 -39.91
C LYS A 503 20.38 -38.63 -40.99
N TYR A 504 21.69 -38.88 -40.89
CA TYR A 504 22.40 -39.76 -41.82
C TYR A 504 22.13 -41.23 -41.51
N ASP A 505 22.04 -42.04 -42.57
CA ASP A 505 21.78 -43.47 -42.44
C ASP A 505 22.98 -44.15 -41.77
N GLY A 506 22.71 -45.07 -40.84
CA GLY A 506 23.76 -45.77 -40.08
C GLY A 506 24.37 -44.98 -38.92
N TYR A 507 24.05 -43.69 -38.75
CA TYR A 507 24.51 -42.88 -37.62
C TYR A 507 23.39 -42.75 -36.57
N SER A 508 23.72 -42.86 -35.29
CA SER A 508 22.76 -42.69 -34.17
C SER A 508 22.35 -41.24 -33.94
N GLU A 509 23.24 -40.29 -34.26
CA GLU A 509 23.02 -38.87 -34.01
C GLU A 509 22.61 -38.11 -35.28
N MET A 510 22.03 -36.92 -35.08
CA MET A 510 21.77 -35.97 -36.16
C MET A 510 22.92 -34.96 -36.23
N SER A 511 23.24 -34.48 -37.41
CA SER A 511 24.35 -33.53 -37.62
C SER A 511 23.89 -32.30 -38.39
N PHE A 512 24.41 -31.12 -38.00
CA PHE A 512 24.22 -29.89 -38.76
C PHE A 512 25.19 -29.84 -39.92
N THR A 513 24.64 -29.71 -41.13
CA THR A 513 25.39 -29.74 -42.38
C THR A 513 25.13 -28.47 -43.17
N ASP A 514 26.18 -27.87 -43.70
CA ASP A 514 26.06 -26.77 -44.68
C ASP A 514 25.33 -27.29 -45.93
N ILE A 515 24.23 -26.63 -46.28
CA ILE A 515 23.35 -27.02 -47.39
C ILE A 515 24.11 -27.06 -48.72
N SER A 516 25.19 -26.28 -48.88
CA SER A 516 26.03 -26.32 -50.09
C SER A 516 26.77 -27.64 -50.30
N LYS A 517 26.89 -28.47 -49.25
CA LYS A 517 27.53 -29.80 -49.30
C LYS A 517 26.53 -30.94 -49.52
N LEU A 518 25.25 -30.62 -49.62
CA LEU A 518 24.17 -31.58 -49.81
C LEU A 518 23.74 -31.60 -51.28
N SER A 519 23.54 -32.81 -51.79
CA SER A 519 22.85 -33.07 -53.06
C SER A 519 21.57 -33.86 -52.77
N ARG A 520 20.50 -33.58 -53.50
CA ARG A 520 19.19 -34.25 -53.32
C ARG A 520 19.16 -35.59 -54.03
#